data_AF-A0A964X8D7-F1
#
_entry.id   AF-A0A964X8D7-F1
#
_cell.length_a   1.000
_cell.length_b   1.000
_cell.length_c   1.000
_cell.angle_alpha   90.00
_cell.angle_beta   90.00
_cell.angle_gamma   90.00
#
_symmetry.space_group_name_H-M   'P 1'
#
loop_
_entity.id
_entity.type
_entity.pdbx_description
1 polymer ?
#
loop_
_entity_poly.entity_id
_entity_poly.type
_entity_poly.pdbx_seq_one_letter_code
_entity_poly.pdbx_strand_id
1 'polypeptide(L)'
;MAVFSNLSGTQKTLFQTLAVVTFMAGLGWASVPLYDLFCRVTGYGGTTNTASAESDVILDETIRVRFDASVERDFPWSFKPVE
;
A
#
# COMPACT_ATOMS: atom_id res chain seq x y z
N MET A 1 12.93 -12.17 -30.58
CA MET A 1 12.27 -11.44 -31.69
C MET A 1 11.89 -12.40 -32.84
N ALA A 2 11.31 -13.57 -32.54
CA ALA A 2 10.95 -14.58 -33.55
C ALA A 2 9.44 -14.92 -33.56
N VAL A 3 8.65 -14.29 -32.68
CA VAL A 3 7.21 -14.56 -32.54
C VAL A 3 6.41 -14.02 -33.73
N PHE A 4 6.93 -13.03 -34.47
CA PHE A 4 6.18 -12.30 -35.51
C PHE A 4 6.54 -12.68 -36.96
N SER A 5 7.39 -13.68 -37.20
CA SER A 5 7.89 -13.97 -38.55
C SER A 5 6.88 -14.63 -39.48
N ASN A 6 5.87 -15.34 -38.94
CA ASN A 6 4.91 -16.14 -39.72
C ASN A 6 3.43 -15.72 -39.56
N LEU A 7 3.13 -14.52 -39.03
CA LEU A 7 1.74 -14.06 -38.82
C LEU A 7 1.28 -13.07 -39.90
N SER A 8 0.01 -13.19 -40.32
CA SER A 8 -0.63 -12.24 -41.24
C SER A 8 -0.74 -10.83 -40.63
N GLY A 9 -0.98 -9.81 -41.45
CA GLY A 9 -1.11 -8.42 -40.98
C GLY A 9 -2.14 -8.26 -39.85
N THR A 10 -3.32 -8.87 -40.01
CA THR A 10 -4.39 -8.86 -39.00
C THR A 10 -3.97 -9.55 -37.70
N GLN A 11 -3.29 -10.70 -37.80
CA GLN A 11 -2.84 -11.43 -36.61
C GLN A 11 -1.77 -10.67 -35.82
N LYS A 12 -0.89 -9.92 -36.50
CA LYS A 12 0.10 -9.05 -35.84
C LYS A 12 -0.58 -7.93 -35.06
N THR A 13 -1.55 -7.25 -35.67
CA THR A 13 -2.32 -6.20 -35.01
C THR A 13 -3.05 -6.74 -33.78
N LEU A 14 -3.72 -7.90 -33.90
CA LEU A 14 -4.41 -8.56 -32.78
C LEU A 14 -3.44 -8.82 -31.62
N PHE A 15 -2.26 -9.39 -31.90
CA PHE A 15 -1.28 -9.70 -30.86
C PHE A 15 -0.75 -8.45 -30.16
N GLN A 16 -0.51 -7.37 -30.92
CA GLN A 16 -0.10 -6.08 -30.37
C GLN A 16 -1.18 -5.48 -29.47
N THR A 17 -2.44 -5.55 -29.89
CA THR A 17 -3.54 -4.96 -29.09
C THR A 17 -3.73 -5.74 -27.80
N LEU A 18 -3.73 -7.07 -27.87
CA LEU A 18 -3.82 -7.93 -26.69
C LEU A 18 -2.64 -7.70 -25.74
N ALA A 19 -1.42 -7.56 -26.25
CA ALA A 19 -0.25 -7.26 -25.42
C ALA A 19 -0.41 -5.94 -24.66
N VAL A 20 -0.89 -4.87 -25.31
CA VAL A 20 -1.14 -3.57 -24.67
C VAL A 20 -2.22 -3.69 -23.60
N VAL A 21 -3.32 -4.39 -23.90
CA VAL A 21 -4.43 -4.57 -22.93
C VAL A 21 -3.95 -5.33 -21.70
N THR A 22 -3.26 -6.47 -21.87
CA THR A 22 -2.74 -7.25 -20.74
C THR A 22 -1.70 -6.47 -19.96
N PHE A 23 -0.85 -5.69 -20.63
CA PHE A 23 0.13 -4.85 -19.97
C PHE A 23 -0.52 -3.75 -19.12
N MET A 24 -1.49 -3.01 -19.66
CA MET A 24 -2.21 -1.96 -18.92
C MET A 24 -3.01 -2.53 -17.75
N ALA A 25 -3.66 -3.69 -17.93
CA ALA A 25 -4.33 -4.39 -16.84
C ALA A 25 -3.35 -4.83 -15.75
N GLY A 26 -2.18 -5.33 -16.15
CA GLY A 26 -1.09 -5.70 -15.25
C GLY A 26 -0.59 -4.51 -14.43
N LEU A 27 -0.40 -3.34 -15.06
CA LEU A 27 0.00 -2.11 -14.36
C LEU A 27 -1.04 -1.66 -13.34
N GLY A 28 -2.33 -1.68 -13.71
CA GLY A 28 -3.42 -1.33 -12.80
C GLY A 28 -3.46 -2.24 -11.58
N TRP A 29 -3.39 -3.56 -11.80
CA TRP A 29 -3.36 -4.54 -10.71
C TRP A 29 -2.11 -4.41 -9.83
N ALA A 30 -0.93 -4.21 -10.42
CA ALA A 30 0.33 -4.10 -9.70
C ALA A 30 0.48 -2.79 -8.91
N SER A 31 -0.31 -1.75 -9.22
CA SER A 31 -0.20 -0.43 -8.56
C SER A 31 -0.48 -0.49 -7.05
N VAL A 32 -1.51 -1.24 -6.63
CA VAL A 32 -1.91 -1.37 -5.23
C VAL A 32 -0.81 -2.01 -4.37
N PRO A 33 -0.27 -3.20 -4.68
CA PRO A 33 0.79 -3.80 -3.88
C PRO A 33 2.11 -3.01 -3.93
N LEU A 34 2.41 -2.31 -5.04
CA LEU A 34 3.56 -1.40 -5.11
C LEU A 34 3.40 -0.22 -4.15
N TYR A 35 2.20 0.37 -4.06
CA TYR A 35 1.91 1.46 -3.15
C TYR A 35 1.95 1.01 -1.68
N ASP A 36 1.39 -0.16 -1.37
CA ASP A 36 1.48 -0.77 -0.05
C ASP A 36 2.94 -1.02 0.37
N LEU A 37 3.76 -1.59 -0.53
CA LEU A 37 5.19 -1.78 -0.29
C LEU A 37 5.90 -0.45 -0.01
N PHE A 38 5.61 0.58 -0.80
CA PHE A 38 6.16 1.91 -0.62
C PHE A 38 5.79 2.48 0.77
N CYS A 39 4.51 2.46 1.14
CA CYS A 39 4.04 2.98 2.43
C CYS A 39 4.66 2.22 3.61
N ARG A 40 4.76 0.89 3.52
CA ARG A 40 5.36 0.06 4.57
C ARG A 40 6.87 0.31 4.75
N VAL A 41 7.63 0.46 3.66
CA VAL A 41 9.09 0.67 3.75
C VAL A 41 9.42 2.10 4.19
N THR A 42 8.65 3.09 3.74
CA THR A 42 8.94 4.51 4.00
C THR A 42 8.23 5.06 5.24
N GLY A 43 7.19 4.39 5.73
CA GLY A 43 6.30 4.92 6.77
C GLY A 43 5.36 6.03 6.27
N TYR A 44 5.22 6.19 4.95
CA TYR A 44 4.34 7.21 4.36
C TYR A 44 2.87 6.98 4.77
N GLY A 45 2.17 8.05 5.15
CA GLY A 45 0.77 7.98 5.60
C GLY A 45 0.58 7.43 7.02
N GLY A 46 1.64 7.24 7.80
CA GLY A 46 1.55 6.77 9.19
C GLY A 46 1.45 5.25 9.33
N THR A 47 1.84 4.48 8.31
CA THR A 47 2.00 3.03 8.42
C THR A 47 3.07 2.72 9.47
N THR A 48 2.64 2.22 10.63
CA THR A 48 3.54 1.86 11.73
C THR A 48 4.21 0.53 11.41
N ASN A 49 5.51 0.42 11.75
CA ASN A 49 6.22 -0.85 11.71
C ASN A 49 5.89 -1.64 12.98
N THR A 50 5.47 -2.89 12.82
CA THR A 50 5.24 -3.79 13.96
C THR A 50 6.53 -4.48 14.35
N ALA A 51 6.97 -4.29 15.60
CA ALA A 51 8.09 -5.04 16.15
C ALA A 51 7.62 -6.47 16.50
N SER A 52 8.39 -7.48 16.10
CA SER A 52 8.10 -8.90 16.40
C SER A 52 8.60 -9.33 17.78
N ALA A 53 9.49 -8.56 18.38
CA ALA A 53 10.05 -8.77 19.72
C ALA A 53 10.16 -7.43 20.44
N GLU A 54 10.22 -7.49 21.77
CA GLU A 54 10.50 -6.30 22.59
C GLU A 54 11.92 -5.79 22.34
N SER A 55 12.12 -4.48 22.49
CA SER A 55 13.45 -3.89 22.39
C SER A 55 14.23 -4.14 23.68
N ASP A 56 15.42 -4.75 23.59
CA ASP A 56 16.34 -4.87 24.72
C ASP A 56 17.00 -3.53 25.11
N VAL A 57 16.85 -2.50 24.25
CA VAL A 57 17.45 -1.18 24.42
C VAL A 57 16.36 -0.16 24.74
N ILE A 58 16.50 0.53 25.87
CA ILE A 58 15.72 1.71 26.22
C ILE A 58 16.55 2.94 25.86
N LEU A 59 16.01 3.79 25.00
CA LEU A 59 16.66 5.05 24.60
C LEU A 59 16.39 6.12 25.68
N ASP A 60 17.37 7.00 25.90
CA ASP A 60 17.23 8.20 26.74
C ASP A 60 16.55 9.33 25.94
N GLU A 61 15.33 9.06 25.47
CA GLU A 61 14.52 10.00 24.69
C GLU A 61 13.13 10.12 25.28
N THR A 62 12.72 11.35 25.62
CA THR A 62 11.38 11.63 26.15
C THR A 62 10.41 11.94 25.01
N ILE A 63 9.40 11.09 24.83
CA ILE A 63 8.33 11.30 23.85
C ILE A 63 7.09 11.90 24.50
N ARG A 64 6.42 12.82 23.79
CA ARG A 64 5.13 13.37 24.22
C ARG A 64 4.00 12.50 23.69
N VAL A 65 3.32 11.79 24.59
CA VAL A 65 2.14 10.99 24.26
C VAL A 65 0.88 11.80 24.57
N ARG A 66 -0.11 11.75 23.68
CA ARG A 66 -1.44 12.31 23.91
C ARG A 66 -2.48 11.23 23.65
N PHE A 67 -3.28 10.92 24.66
CA PHE A 67 -4.42 10.01 24.52
C PHE A 67 -5.58 10.76 23.88
N ASP A 68 -5.96 10.35 22.67
CA ASP A 68 -7.13 10.90 21.98
C ASP A 68 -8.38 10.10 22.36
N ALA A 69 -9.44 10.80 22.76
CA ALA A 69 -10.71 10.21 23.17
C ALA A 69 -11.87 10.79 22.35
N SER A 70 -11.69 10.85 21.03
CA SER A 70 -12.73 11.32 20.12
C SER A 70 -13.90 10.33 20.03
N VAL A 71 -15.13 10.83 20.11
CA VAL A 71 -16.36 10.06 19.93
C VAL A 71 -17.16 10.62 18.75
N GLU A 72 -17.92 9.76 18.05
CA GLU A 72 -18.85 10.18 17.00
C GLU A 72 -20.00 11.04 17.58
N ARG A 73 -20.67 11.85 16.74
CA ARG A 73 -21.65 12.86 17.16
C ARG A 73 -22.72 12.37 18.14
N ASP A 74 -23.24 11.15 17.94
CA ASP A 74 -24.36 10.60 18.70
C ASP A 74 -23.92 9.43 19.59
N PHE A 75 -22.67 9.44 20.05
CA PHE A 75 -22.15 8.36 20.88
C PHE A 75 -22.79 8.37 22.28
N PRO A 76 -23.39 7.25 22.74
CA PRO A 76 -24.27 7.24 23.92
C PRO A 76 -23.50 7.27 25.26
N TRP A 77 -22.17 7.14 25.25
CA TRP A 77 -21.34 7.07 26.46
C TRP A 77 -20.39 8.26 26.57
N SER A 78 -20.12 8.69 27.81
CA SER A 78 -19.06 9.66 28.07
C SER A 78 -17.72 8.93 28.11
N PHE A 79 -16.91 9.13 27.07
CA PHE A 79 -15.54 8.62 27.00
C PHE A 79 -14.56 9.78 27.25
N LYS A 80 -13.69 9.62 28.24
CA LYS A 80 -12.62 10.57 28.57
C LYS A 80 -11.33 9.80 28.83
N PRO A 81 -10.17 10.36 28.44
CA PRO A 81 -8.90 9.77 28.80
C PRO A 81 -8.68 9.93 30.31
N VAL A 82 -8.01 8.96 30.92
CA VAL A 82 -7.73 8.94 32.37
C VAL A 82 -6.58 9.88 32.72
N GLU A 83 -5.66 10.11 31.77
CA GLU A 83 -4.48 10.97 31.85
C GLU A 83 -4.29 11.77 30.57
#